data_AF-M0B0G9-F1
#
_entry.id   AF-M0B0G9-F1
#
_cell.length_a   1.000
_cell.length_b   1.000
_cell.length_c   1.000
_cell.angle_alpha   90.00
_cell.angle_beta   90.00
_cell.angle_gamma   90.00
#
_symmetry.space_group_name_H-M   'P 1'
#
loop_
_entity.id
_entity.type
_entity.pdbx_description
1 polymer ?
#
loop_
_entity_poly.entity_id
_entity_poly.type
_entity_poly.pdbx_seq_one_letter_code
_entity_poly.pdbx_strand_id
1 'polypeptide(L)'
;MANRRPLVVELEDREATVGQPFQLRVRTSSHRPIDGATVTTMTGSKRAITDANGRCQLTFRSPGFWKLLAIAPETDCEAYRPATELVRAVTSSATRQRARRALVCRA
;
A
#
# COMPACT_ATOMS: atom_id res chain seq x y z
N MET A 1 5.80 3.70 29.79
CA MET A 1 5.25 4.09 28.46
C MET A 1 5.65 3.02 27.46
N ALA A 2 4.69 2.32 26.84
CA ALA A 2 5.01 1.34 25.80
C ALA A 2 5.62 2.07 24.58
N ASN A 3 6.82 1.68 24.17
CA ASN A 3 7.48 2.27 23.01
C ASN A 3 6.75 1.83 21.73
N ARG A 4 5.86 2.68 21.21
CA ARG A 4 5.08 2.36 20.00
C ARG A 4 5.95 2.46 18.76
N ARG A 5 6.22 1.32 18.14
CA ARG A 5 7.04 1.20 16.93
C ARG A 5 6.25 1.71 15.71
N PRO A 6 6.83 2.56 14.84
CA PRO A 6 6.13 3.02 13.65
C PRO A 6 6.02 1.90 12.62
N LEU A 7 4.82 1.77 12.05
CA LEU A 7 4.62 0.99 10.82
C LEU A 7 5.15 1.76 9.62
N VAL A 8 5.46 1.02 8.56
CA VAL A 8 5.85 1.51 7.26
C VAL A 8 5.03 0.73 6.23
N VAL A 9 4.34 1.46 5.35
CA VAL A 9 3.71 0.89 4.16
C VAL A 9 4.71 1.05 3.01
N GLU A 10 5.23 -0.07 2.54
CA GLU A 10 6.14 -0.15 1.42
C GLU A 10 5.37 -0.51 0.16
N LEU A 11 5.60 0.28 -0.88
CA LEU A 11 4.96 0.14 -2.19
C LEU A 11 6.06 -0.14 -3.21
N GLU A 12 5.88 -1.16 -4.05
CA GLU A 12 6.78 -1.39 -5.19
C GLU A 12 6.72 -0.23 -6.17
N ASP A 13 5.49 0.24 -6.45
CA ASP A 13 5.20 1.41 -7.26
C ASP A 13 4.20 2.32 -6.55
N ARG A 14 4.26 3.63 -6.80
CA ARG A 14 3.23 4.57 -6.31
C ARG A 14 2.02 4.68 -7.23
N GLU A 15 2.03 3.97 -8.36
CA GLU A 15 0.94 3.94 -9.33
C GLU A 15 0.29 2.55 -9.39
N ALA A 16 -1.00 2.48 -9.11
CA ALA A 16 -1.81 1.27 -9.26
C ALA A 16 -2.60 1.33 -10.57
N THR A 17 -2.68 0.22 -11.30
CA THR A 17 -3.59 0.15 -12.46
C THR A 17 -4.99 -0.24 -12.00
N VAL A 18 -6.00 0.55 -12.37
CA VAL A 18 -7.41 0.26 -12.04
C VAL A 18 -7.79 -1.13 -12.56
N GLY A 19 -8.45 -1.90 -11.70
CA GLY A 19 -8.88 -3.27 -11.98
C GLY A 19 -7.80 -4.34 -11.82
N GLN A 20 -6.54 -3.96 -11.58
CA GLN A 20 -5.44 -4.89 -11.33
C GLN A 20 -5.14 -5.00 -9.83
N PRO A 21 -4.73 -6.18 -9.33
CA PRO A 21 -4.19 -6.31 -7.99
C PRO A 21 -2.95 -5.44 -7.82
N PHE A 22 -2.94 -4.62 -6.79
CA PHE A 22 -1.80 -3.80 -6.42
C PHE A 22 -1.20 -4.34 -5.12
N GLN A 23 0.03 -4.84 -5.21
CA GLN A 23 0.77 -5.38 -4.07
C GLN A 23 1.35 -4.28 -3.20
N LEU A 24 1.31 -4.49 -1.90
CA LEU A 24 1.96 -3.65 -0.91
C LEU A 24 2.42 -4.48 0.27
N ARG A 25 3.36 -3.93 1.03
CA ARG A 25 3.94 -4.58 2.21
C ARG A 25 3.85 -3.68 3.44
N VAL A 26 3.50 -4.26 4.58
CA VAL A 26 3.55 -3.60 5.89
C VAL A 26 4.70 -4.18 6.69
N ARG A 27 5.54 -3.28 7.22
CA ARG A 27 6.71 -3.64 8.03
C ARG A 27 6.97 -2.59 9.11
N THR A 28 7.87 -2.89 10.03
CA THR A 28 8.43 -1.91 10.96
C THR A 28 9.55 -1.08 10.31
N SER A 29 9.95 -0.01 10.98
CA SER A 29 11.18 0.73 10.64
C SER A 29 12.45 -0.12 10.68
N SER A 30 12.47 -1.22 11.44
CA SER A 30 13.58 -2.18 11.48
C SER A 30 13.48 -3.28 10.42
N HIS A 31 12.63 -3.07 9.40
CA HIS A 31 12.43 -3.97 8.25
C HIS A 31 11.81 -5.33 8.60
N ARG A 32 11.20 -5.47 9.79
CA ARG A 32 10.47 -6.69 10.17
C ARG A 32 9.08 -6.68 9.53
N PRO A 33 8.66 -7.72 8.79
CA PRO A 33 7.31 -7.80 8.26
C PRO A 33 6.27 -7.89 9.38
N ILE A 34 5.07 -7.37 9.14
CA ILE A 34 3.95 -7.46 10.07
C ILE A 34 2.87 -8.37 9.49
N ASP A 35 2.64 -9.50 10.14
CA ASP A 35 1.51 -10.39 9.87
C ASP A 35 0.21 -9.84 10.48
N GLY A 36 -0.92 -10.05 9.82
CA GLY A 36 -2.23 -9.66 10.34
C GLY A 36 -2.53 -8.16 10.38
N ALA A 37 -1.67 -7.29 9.83
CA ALA A 37 -1.97 -5.87 9.73
C ALA A 37 -3.14 -5.63 8.79
N THR A 38 -4.10 -4.84 9.24
CA THR A 38 -5.22 -4.38 8.42
C THR A 38 -4.79 -3.15 7.64
N VAL A 39 -4.90 -3.23 6.30
CA VAL A 39 -4.69 -2.10 5.39
C VAL A 39 -6.01 -1.70 4.77
N THR A 40 -6.38 -0.44 4.90
CA THR A 40 -7.63 0.11 4.37
C THR A 40 -7.39 1.38 3.57
N THR A 41 -8.33 1.73 2.70
CA THR A 41 -8.45 3.12 2.25
C THR A 41 -9.02 3.98 3.37
N MET A 42 -8.68 5.26 3.41
CA MET A 42 -9.24 6.20 4.42
C MET A 42 -10.77 6.28 4.39
N THR A 43 -11.39 6.01 3.24
CA THR A 43 -12.85 5.91 3.10
C THR A 43 -13.44 4.59 3.59
N GLY A 44 -12.60 3.61 3.95
CA GLY A 44 -13.02 2.27 4.35
C GLY A 44 -13.54 1.37 3.22
N SER A 45 -13.62 1.87 1.99
CA SER A 45 -14.22 1.14 0.86
C SER A 45 -13.40 -0.07 0.37
N LYS A 46 -12.15 -0.20 0.82
CA LYS A 46 -11.26 -1.33 0.51
C LYS A 46 -10.51 -1.72 1.76
N ARG A 47 -10.33 -3.03 1.95
CA ARG A 47 -9.64 -3.62 3.09
C ARG A 47 -8.89 -4.88 2.66
N ALA A 48 -7.69 -5.06 3.18
CA ALA A 48 -6.92 -6.29 3.10
C ALA A 48 -6.18 -6.54 4.43
N ILE A 49 -5.76 -7.78 4.63
CA ILE A 49 -4.96 -8.21 5.78
C ILE A 49 -3.63 -8.73 5.24
N THR A 50 -2.52 -8.37 5.90
CA THR A 50 -1.20 -8.87 5.53
C THR A 50 -0.96 -10.31 5.94
N ASP A 51 -0.21 -11.02 5.10
CA ASP A 51 0.28 -12.37 5.39
C ASP A 51 1.55 -12.35 6.26
N ALA A 52 2.10 -13.54 6.55
CA ALA A 52 3.33 -13.72 7.33
C ALA A 52 4.57 -12.98 6.77
N ASN A 53 4.57 -12.64 5.48
CA ASN A 53 5.63 -11.85 4.84
C ASN A 53 5.36 -10.33 4.89
N GLY A 54 4.26 -9.95 5.52
CA GLY A 54 3.75 -8.59 5.60
C GLY A 54 3.09 -8.12 4.30
N ARG A 55 2.74 -9.02 3.38
CA ARG A 55 2.22 -8.65 2.05
C ARG A 55 0.71 -8.72 2.02
N CYS A 56 0.09 -7.81 1.28
CA CYS A 56 -1.31 -7.93 0.89
C CYS A 56 -1.56 -7.28 -0.46
N GLN A 57 -2.79 -7.43 -0.97
CA GLN A 57 -3.21 -6.85 -2.24
C GLN A 57 -4.49 -6.03 -2.09
N LEU A 58 -4.55 -4.91 -2.80
CA LEU A 58 -5.77 -4.10 -2.96
C LEU A 58 -6.07 -3.92 -4.45
N THR A 59 -7.35 -3.92 -4.82
CA THR A 59 -7.78 -3.62 -6.19
C THR A 59 -8.56 -2.32 -6.22
N PHE A 60 -8.03 -1.31 -6.93
CA PHE A 60 -8.71 -0.02 -7.12
C PHE A 60 -9.70 -0.11 -8.28
N ARG A 61 -10.93 0.40 -8.08
CA ARG A 61 -12.01 0.35 -9.08
C ARG A 61 -12.24 1.68 -9.80
N SER A 62 -11.60 2.74 -9.34
CA SER A 62 -11.71 4.07 -9.93
C SER A 62 -10.35 4.75 -9.90
N PRO A 63 -10.00 5.54 -10.93
CA PRO A 63 -8.76 6.30 -10.94
C PRO A 63 -8.81 7.43 -9.91
N GLY A 64 -7.64 7.93 -9.52
CA GLY A 64 -7.49 9.01 -8.55
C GLY A 64 -6.46 8.73 -7.47
N PHE A 65 -6.39 9.61 -6.47
CA PHE A 65 -5.49 9.46 -5.34
C PHE A 65 -6.19 8.77 -4.18
N TRP A 66 -5.56 7.73 -3.64
CA TRP A 66 -6.06 6.89 -2.57
C TRP A 66 -5.09 6.94 -1.40
N LYS A 67 -5.54 7.50 -0.28
CA LYS A 67 -4.80 7.47 0.97
C LYS A 67 -5.09 6.15 1.69
N LEU A 68 -4.03 5.39 1.94
CA LEU A 68 -4.05 4.14 2.67
C LEU A 68 -3.79 4.39 4.16
N LEU A 69 -4.33 3.51 5.00
CA LEU A 69 -4.11 3.43 6.43
C LEU A 69 -3.76 1.99 6.79
N ALA A 70 -2.64 1.78 7.44
CA ALA A 70 -2.21 0.48 7.96
C ALA A 70 -2.23 0.50 9.49
N ILE A 71 -2.91 -0.49 10.08
CA ILE A 71 -3.01 -0.71 11.52
C ILE A 71 -2.60 -2.15 11.80
N ALA A 72 -1.68 -2.34 12.74
CA ALA A 72 -1.28 -3.67 13.20
C ALA A 72 -2.12 -4.08 14.42
N PRO A 73 -2.40 -5.37 14.61
CA PRO A 73 -2.97 -5.85 15.86
C PRO A 73 -2.03 -5.51 17.02
N GLU A 74 -2.59 -4.98 18.11
CA GLU A 74 -1.85 -4.77 19.35
C GLU A 74 -1.78 -6.09 20.11
N THR A 75 -0.62 -6.38 20.70
CA THR A 75 -0.45 -7.49 21.64
C THR A 75 0.06 -6.92 22.97
N ASP A 76 -0.05 -7.69 24.05
CA ASP A 76 0.42 -7.25 25.37
C ASP A 76 1.91 -6.86 25.38
N CYS A 77 2.70 -7.38 24.44
CA CYS A 77 4.13 -7.12 24.32
C CYS A 77 4.49 -6.04 23.29
N GLU A 78 3.63 -5.74 22.31
CA GLU A 78 3.94 -4.84 21.20
C GLU A 78 2.77 -3.95 20.81
N ALA A 79 3.03 -2.64 20.85
CA ALA A 79 2.14 -1.61 20.35
C ALA A 79 2.75 -0.91 19.13
N TYR A 80 1.91 -0.59 18.15
CA TYR A 80 2.33 -0.05 16.86
C TYR A 80 1.68 1.30 16.59
N ARG A 81 2.42 2.23 15.98
CA ARG A 81 1.82 3.45 15.42
C ARG A 81 1.32 3.16 14.00
N PRO A 82 0.07 3.51 13.69
CA PRO A 82 -0.45 3.41 12.33
C PRO A 82 0.42 4.15 11.32
N ALA A 83 0.42 3.66 10.08
CA ALA A 83 1.07 4.32 8.97
C ALA A 83 0.05 4.69 7.90
N THR A 84 0.34 5.76 7.16
CA THR A 84 -0.46 6.17 6.01
C THR A 84 0.44 6.34 4.81
N GLU A 85 -0.06 5.99 3.62
CA GLU A 85 0.66 6.26 2.38
C GLU A 85 -0.30 6.57 1.23
N LEU A 86 0.19 7.30 0.22
CA LEU A 86 -0.60 7.74 -0.93
C LEU A 86 -0.31 6.88 -2.17
N VAL A 87 -1.37 6.36 -2.78
CA VAL A 87 -1.32 5.61 -4.05
C VAL A 87 -2.11 6.35 -5.12
N ARG A 88 -1.58 6.43 -6.33
CA ARG A 88 -2.29 6.97 -7.49
C ARG A 88 -2.84 5.83 -8.35
N ALA A 89 -4.15 5.65 -8.39
CA ALA A 89 -4.79 4.73 -9.31
C ALA A 89 -4.96 5.37 -10.70
N VAL A 90 -4.48 4.70 -11.74
CA VAL A 90 -4.53 5.15 -13.14
C VAL A 90 -5.24 4.13 -14.02
N THR A 91 -5.82 4.58 -15.13
CA THR A 91 -6.42 3.67 -16.11
C THR A 91 -5.31 2.95 -16.89
N SER A 92 -5.62 1.75 -17.38
CA SER A 92 -4.69 0.98 -18.24
C SER A 92 -4.30 1.75 -19.52
N SER A 93 -5.20 2.57 -20.05
CA SER A 93 -4.92 3.46 -21.19
C SER A 93 -3.87 4.52 -20.86
N ALA A 94 -3.95 5.15 -19.69
CA ALA A 94 -2.97 6.14 -19.25
C ALA A 94 -1.59 5.51 -19.02
N THR A 95 -1.53 4.31 -18.44
CA THR A 95 -0.28 3.54 -18.28
C THR A 95 0.36 3.25 -19.64
N ARG A 96 -0.41 2.76 -20.62
CA ARG A 96 0.07 2.48 -21.99
C ARG A 96 0.56 3.74 -22.70
N GLN A 97 -0.15 4.86 -22.55
CA GLN A 97 0.24 6.13 -23.18
C GLN A 97 1.57 6.65 -22.63
N ARG A 98 1.81 6.53 -21.32
CA ARG A 98 3.10 6.88 -20.71
C ARG A 98 4.24 6.01 -21.25
N ALA A 99 4.05 4.69 -21.30
CA ALA A 99 5.05 3.79 -21.86
C ALA A 99 5.42 4.16 -23.30
N ARG A 100 4.42 4.48 -24.13
CA ARG A 100 4.64 4.97 -25.51
C ARG A 100 5.45 6.26 -25.56
N ARG A 101 5.12 7.25 -24.73
CA ARG A 101 5.86 8.53 -24.69
C ARG A 101 7.32 8.36 -24.25
N ALA A 102 7.57 7.49 -23.28
CA ALA A 102 8.93 7.21 -22.81
C ALA A 102 9.82 6.58 -23.89
N LEU A 103 9.24 5.79 -24.79
CA LEU A 103 9.93 5.23 -25.96
C LEU A 103 10.23 6.29 -27.02
N VAL A 104 9.31 7.25 -27.24
CA VAL A 104 9.49 8.31 -28.25
C VAL A 104 10.59 9.32 -27.85
N CYS A 105 10.70 9.68 -26.56
CA CYS A 105 11.74 10.61 -26.11
C CYS A 105 13.17 9.99 -26.06
N ARG A 106 13.32 8.71 -26.41
CA ARG A 106 14.62 8.02 -26.47
C ARG A 106 15.13 7.81 -27.90
N ALA A 107 14.38 8.22 -28.91
CA ALA A 107 14.76 8.22 -30.32
C ALA A 107 15.14 9.63 -30.77
#